data_AF-A0A3C0MBQ0-F1
#
_entry.id   AF-A0A3C0MBQ0-F1
#
_cell.length_a   1.000
_cell.length_b   1.000
_cell.length_c   1.000
_cell.angle_alpha   90.00
_cell.angle_beta   90.00
_cell.angle_gamma   90.00
#
_symmetry.space_group_name_H-M   'P 1'
#
loop_
_entity.id
_entity.type
_entity.pdbx_description
1 polymer ?
#
loop_
_entity_poly.entity_id
_entity_poly.type
_entity_poly.pdbx_seq_one_letter_code
_entity_poly.pdbx_strand_id
1 'polypeptide(L)' 'HGVPLYPFFLDGVAANLKLNQADGIHPNEEGTKVIVARILPYVEKLVDAPSAP' A
#
# COMPACT_ATOMS: atom_id res chain seq x y z
N HIS A 1 -4.17 3.61 -22.33
CA HIS A 1 -4.61 2.51 -21.44
C HIS A 1 -3.49 1.47 -21.41
N GLY A 2 -3.02 1.02 -20.24
CA GLY A 2 -1.81 0.17 -20.12
C GLY A 2 -0.94 0.41 -18.89
N VAL A 3 -1.41 1.22 -17.93
CA VAL A 3 -0.71 1.46 -16.66
C VAL A 3 -1.03 0.32 -15.69
N PRO A 4 -0.03 -0.26 -15.01
CA PRO A 4 -0.27 -1.28 -13.99
C PRO A 4 -1.09 -0.70 -12.82
N LEU A 5 -2.04 -1.50 -12.32
CA LEU A 5 -2.86 -1.13 -11.17
C LEU A 5 -2.47 -1.98 -9.96
N TYR A 6 -2.46 -1.35 -8.79
CA TYR A 6 -2.33 -2.04 -7.52
C TYR A 6 -3.74 -2.41 -6.99
N PRO A 7 -3.90 -3.57 -6.34
CA PRO A 7 -5.15 -3.92 -5.64
C PRO A 7 -5.50 -2.92 -4.53
N PHE A 8 -6.58 -3.16 -3.79
CA PHE A 8 -7.01 -2.25 -2.70
C PHE A 8 -5.86 -1.95 -1.73
N PHE A 9 -5.49 -0.66 -1.64
CA PHE A 9 -4.28 -0.21 -0.96
C PHE A 9 -4.26 -0.51 0.54
N LEU A 10 -5.42 -0.47 1.19
CA LEU A 10 -5.56 -0.68 2.63
C LEU A 10 -5.96 -2.12 2.98
N ASP A 11 -5.82 -3.08 2.06
CA ASP A 11 -6.13 -4.47 2.35
C ASP A 11 -5.35 -4.96 3.59
N GLY A 12 -6.04 -5.68 4.49
CA GLY A 12 -5.50 -6.13 5.77
C GLY A 12 -5.25 -5.04 6.84
N VAL A 13 -5.47 -3.76 6.54
CA VAL A 13 -5.30 -2.63 7.48
C VAL A 13 -6.61 -1.90 7.77
N ALA A 14 -7.44 -1.69 6.76
CA ALA A 14 -8.71 -0.97 6.90
C ALA A 14 -9.58 -1.57 8.03
N ALA A 15 -10.17 -0.68 8.84
CA ALA A 15 -11.02 -1.00 10.00
C ALA A 15 -10.38 -1.90 11.09
N ASN A 16 -9.08 -2.19 11.02
CA ASN A 16 -8.37 -2.90 12.09
C ASN A 16 -7.93 -1.90 13.17
N LEU A 17 -8.59 -1.93 14.32
CA LEU A 17 -8.31 -1.02 15.44
C LEU A 17 -6.85 -1.08 15.96
N LYS A 18 -6.14 -2.19 15.72
CA LYS A 18 -4.71 -2.29 16.09
C LYS A 18 -3.79 -1.55 15.12
N LEU A 19 -4.23 -1.38 13.87
CA LEU A 19 -3.44 -0.81 12.78
C LEU A 19 -3.94 0.58 12.35
N ASN A 20 -5.03 1.06 12.93
CA ASN A 20 -5.60 2.38 12.68
C ASN A 20 -5.48 3.30 13.91
N GLN A 21 -5.64 4.60 13.67
CA GLN A 21 -5.77 5.65 14.67
C GLN A 21 -7.13 5.54 15.39
N ALA A 22 -7.35 6.38 16.41
CA ALA A 22 -8.57 6.34 17.22
C ALA A 22 -9.87 6.56 16.43
N ASP A 23 -9.80 7.17 15.25
CA ASP A 23 -10.93 7.34 14.33
C ASP A 23 -11.32 6.07 13.56
N GLY A 24 -10.50 5.03 13.62
CA GLY A 24 -10.75 3.74 12.96
C GLY A 24 -10.58 3.75 11.43
N ILE A 25 -10.22 4.88 10.81
CA ILE A 25 -10.13 5.02 9.35
C ILE A 25 -8.73 5.37 8.83
N HIS A 26 -7.89 6.03 9.63
CA HIS A 26 -6.51 6.34 9.22
C HIS A 26 -5.54 5.30 9.78
N PRO A 27 -4.59 4.77 8.97
CA PRO A 27 -3.52 3.92 9.49
C PRO A 27 -2.67 4.63 10.56
N ASN A 28 -2.22 3.88 11.55
CA ASN A 28 -1.20 4.30 12.50
C ASN A 28 0.22 3.90 11.99
N GLU A 29 1.24 4.03 12.83
CA GLU A 29 2.63 3.67 12.46
C GLU A 29 2.74 2.21 12.01
N GLU A 30 2.18 1.28 12.79
CA GLU A 30 2.21 -0.15 12.47
C GLU A 30 1.39 -0.49 11.23
N GLY A 31 0.21 0.13 11.07
CA GLY A 31 -0.58 0.00 9.85
C GLY A 31 0.17 0.48 8.61
N THR A 32 0.90 1.58 8.72
CA THR A 32 1.74 2.10 7.64
C THR A 32 2.87 1.13 7.28
N LYS A 33 3.53 0.51 8.28
CA LYS A 33 4.56 -0.52 8.03
C LYS A 33 4.00 -1.71 7.25
N VAL A 34 2.79 -2.17 7.59
CA VAL A 34 2.11 -3.25 6.87
C VAL A 34 1.81 -2.86 5.42
N ILE A 35 1.27 -1.66 5.20
CA ILE A 35 1.00 -1.14 3.84
C ILE A 35 2.28 -1.10 3.01
N VAL A 36 3.35 -0.51 3.55
CA VAL A 36 4.64 -0.37 2.85
C VAL A 36 5.23 -1.73 2.51
N ALA A 37 5.28 -2.67 3.47
CA ALA A 37 5.81 -4.01 3.22
C ALA A 37 5.07 -4.75 2.08
N ARG A 38 3.78 -4.48 1.91
CA ARG A 38 2.95 -5.09 0.85
C ARG A 38 3.10 -4.44 -0.51
N ILE A 39 3.25 -3.11 -0.58
CA ILE A 39 3.35 -2.39 -1.86
C ILE A 39 4.80 -2.26 -2.37
N LEU A 40 5.79 -2.28 -1.49
CA LEU A 40 7.20 -2.06 -1.84
C LEU A 40 7.69 -2.94 -3.01
N PRO A 41 7.45 -4.26 -3.05
CA PRO A 41 7.92 -5.09 -4.17
C PRO A 41 7.30 -4.72 -5.53
N TYR A 42 6.12 -4.08 -5.53
CA TYR A 42 5.46 -3.63 -6.76
C TYR A 42 6.04 -2.30 -7.23
N VAL A 43 6.35 -1.40 -6.29
CA VAL A 43 6.98 -0.11 -6.57
C VAL A 43 8.41 -0.31 -7.03
N GLU A 44 9.20 -1.18 -6.40
CA GLU A 44 10.55 -1.53 -6.84
C GLU A 44 10.54 -2.03 -8.29
N LYS A 45 9.66 -2.99 -8.61
CA LYS A 45 9.49 -3.48 -9.99
C LYS A 45 9.08 -2.38 -10.97
N LEU A 46 8.26 -1.42 -10.53
CA LEU A 46 7.80 -0.32 -11.38
C LEU A 46 8.92 0.69 -11.65
N VAL A 47 9.77 0.96 -10.65
CA VAL A 47 10.92 1.87 -10.77
C VAL A 47 12.04 1.25 -11.59
N ASP A 48 12.26 -0.06 -11.45
CA ASP A 48 13.27 -0.81 -12.22
C ASP A 48 12.83 -1.08 -13.66
N ALA A 49 11.54 -0.97 -13.97
CA ALA A 49 11.04 -1.15 -15.33
C ALA A 49 11.53 -0.02 -16.24
N PRO A 50 11.99 -0.32 -17.47
CA PRO A 50 12.30 0.71 -18.44
C PRO A 50 11.05 1.56 -18.67
N SER A 51 11.22 2.88 -18.73
CA SER A 51 10.12 3.79 -19.07
C SER A 51 9.50 3.34 -20.39
N ALA A 52 8.18 3.17 -20.40
CA ALA A 52 7.45 2.89 -21.62
C ALA A 52 7.75 3.99 -22.66
N PRO A 53 7.95 3.63 -23.94
CA PRO A 53 8.13 4.60 -25.01
C PRO A 53 6.92 5.52 -25.18
#